data_AF-A0A3B8WGF8-F1
#
_entry.id   AF-A0A3B8WGF8-F1
#
_cell.length_a   1.000
_cell.length_b   1.000
_cell.length_c   1.000
_cell.angle_alpha   90.00
_cell.angle_beta   90.00
_cell.angle_gamma   90.00
#
_symmetry.space_group_name_H-M   'P 1'
#
loop_
_entity.id
_entity.type
_entity.pdbx_description
1 polymer ?
#
loop_
_entity_poly.entity_id
_entity_poly.type
_entity_poly.pdbx_seq_one_letter_code
_entity_poly.pdbx_strand_id
1 'polypeptide(L)'
;GFVHVQSADPKQAPRIRFNYLEHEADREGFRDCVRLTREIINQPAMDEYRGAEIQPGVDVQSDEQIDAFVRQAVESAYHPSCSCKMGTDALAVVDPETRVRGIQNLRVVDSSIFPTIPNGNLNAPTIMVAERAADLIRGREPLQPSDAPVFMDDQWQARQRPGQAKRSLA
;
A
#
# COMPACT_ATOMS: atom_id res chain seq x y z
N GLY A 1 5.44 9.00 7.10
CA GLY A 1 4.59 10.17 7.40
C GLY A 1 4.08 10.19 8.84
N PHE A 2 3.17 11.10 9.16
CA PHE A 2 2.51 11.23 10.47
C PHE A 2 1.08 11.78 10.38
N VAL A 3 0.30 11.58 11.45
CA VAL A 3 -0.97 12.25 11.74
C VAL A 3 -0.93 12.74 13.19
N HIS A 4 -1.02 14.05 13.42
CA HIS A 4 -0.89 14.64 14.75
C HIS A 4 -2.00 15.65 15.03
N VAL A 5 -2.42 15.72 16.31
CA VAL A 5 -3.29 16.79 16.81
C VAL A 5 -2.59 18.15 16.68
N GLN A 6 -3.37 19.20 16.43
CA GLN A 6 -2.86 20.57 16.27
C GLN A 6 -3.17 21.48 17.46
N SER A 7 -4.17 21.11 18.27
CA SER A 7 -4.57 21.83 19.47
C SER A 7 -5.29 20.88 20.44
N ALA A 8 -5.77 21.43 21.55
CA ALA A 8 -6.63 20.72 22.49
C ALA A 8 -8.10 20.61 22.04
N ASP A 9 -8.52 21.27 20.96
CA ASP A 9 -9.87 21.15 20.41
C ASP A 9 -9.97 19.86 19.56
N PRO A 10 -10.75 18.85 19.99
CA PRO A 10 -10.88 17.59 19.25
C PRO A 10 -11.64 17.74 17.91
N LYS A 11 -12.30 18.89 17.67
CA LYS A 11 -13.00 19.16 16.40
C LYS A 11 -12.07 19.73 15.33
N GLN A 12 -10.89 20.20 15.70
CA GLN A 12 -9.92 20.70 14.74
C GLN A 12 -9.34 19.51 13.95
N ALA A 13 -9.36 19.62 12.61
CA ALA A 13 -8.76 18.60 11.75
C ALA A 13 -7.28 18.37 12.11
N PRO A 14 -6.78 17.12 12.08
CA PRO A 14 -5.39 16.84 12.41
C PRO A 14 -4.46 17.35 11.30
N ARG A 15 -3.18 17.52 11.65
CA ARG A 15 -2.12 17.72 10.66
C ARG A 15 -1.70 16.35 10.12
N ILE A 16 -1.82 16.17 8.81
CA ILE A 16 -1.43 14.95 8.12
C ILE A 16 -0.26 15.26 7.18
N ARG A 17 0.76 14.41 7.19
CA ARG A 17 1.87 14.46 6.24
C ARG A 17 2.29 13.05 5.86
N PHE A 18 2.17 12.69 4.58
CA PHE A 18 2.51 11.36 4.10
C PHE A 18 4.01 11.13 3.95
N ASN A 19 4.74 12.16 3.48
CA ASN A 19 6.11 12.05 2.95
C ASN A 19 6.21 11.11 1.73
N TYR A 20 5.29 11.25 0.77
CA TYR A 20 5.38 10.49 -0.48
C TYR A 20 6.73 10.72 -1.17
N LEU A 21 7.30 9.66 -1.75
CA LEU A 21 8.55 9.67 -2.50
C LEU A 21 9.80 10.01 -1.67
N GLU A 22 9.70 10.02 -0.33
CA GLU A 22 10.84 10.24 0.56
C GLU A 22 11.93 9.17 0.36
N HIS A 23 11.52 7.90 0.23
CA HIS A 23 12.43 6.78 0.02
C HIS A 23 12.70 6.54 -1.47
N GLU A 24 13.93 6.12 -1.81
CA GLU A 24 14.33 5.83 -3.20
C GLU A 24 13.51 4.69 -3.80
N ALA A 25 13.23 3.64 -3.01
CA ALA A 25 12.43 2.49 -3.47
C ALA A 25 11.03 2.89 -3.97
N ASP A 26 10.43 3.95 -3.41
CA ASP A 26 9.14 4.46 -3.90
C ASP A 26 9.30 5.06 -5.29
N ARG A 27 10.39 5.80 -5.54
CA ARG A 27 10.70 6.44 -6.83
C ARG A 27 11.05 5.40 -7.89
N GLU A 28 11.89 4.43 -7.55
CA GLU A 28 12.20 3.28 -8.40
C GLU A 28 10.93 2.53 -8.81
N GLY A 29 10.05 2.24 -7.83
CA GLY A 29 8.76 1.60 -8.09
C GLY A 29 7.89 2.39 -9.07
N PHE A 30 7.80 3.71 -8.93
CA PHE A 30 7.06 4.54 -9.88
C PHE A 30 7.69 4.61 -11.28
N ARG A 31 9.02 4.66 -11.38
CA ARG A 31 9.72 4.60 -12.68
C ARG A 31 9.42 3.28 -13.40
N ASP A 32 9.49 2.17 -12.67
CA ASP A 32 9.13 0.85 -13.17
C ASP A 32 7.66 0.79 -13.59
N CYS A 33 6.74 1.34 -12.78
CA CYS A 33 5.32 1.42 -13.15
C CYS A 33 5.10 2.15 -14.48
N VAL A 34 5.76 3.29 -14.71
CA VAL A 34 5.63 4.05 -15.96
C VAL A 34 6.14 3.22 -17.15
N ARG A 35 7.33 2.62 -17.02
CA ARG A 35 7.94 1.79 -18.08
C ARG A 35 7.12 0.54 -18.38
N LEU A 36 6.68 -0.17 -17.35
CA LEU A 36 5.86 -1.38 -17.48
C LEU A 36 4.51 -1.06 -18.10
N THR A 37 3.88 0.06 -17.70
CA THR A 37 2.61 0.49 -18.30
C THR A 37 2.79 0.76 -19.79
N ARG A 38 3.85 1.48 -20.19
CA ARG A 38 4.17 1.68 -21.60
C ARG A 38 4.37 0.35 -22.33
N GLU A 39 5.09 -0.60 -21.73
CA GLU A 39 5.36 -1.90 -22.34
C GLU A 39 4.06 -2.66 -22.59
N ILE A 40 3.20 -2.74 -21.57
CA ILE A 40 1.91 -3.44 -21.61
C ILE A 40 0.99 -2.82 -22.66
N ILE A 41 0.81 -1.50 -22.63
CA ILE A 41 -0.07 -0.80 -23.57
C ILE A 41 0.45 -0.91 -24.99
N ASN A 42 1.78 -0.93 -25.21
CA ASN A 42 2.34 -1.10 -26.55
C ASN A 42 2.31 -2.54 -27.09
N GLN A 43 1.74 -3.52 -26.40
CA GLN A 43 1.64 -4.87 -26.94
C GLN A 43 0.57 -4.95 -28.07
N PRO A 44 0.72 -5.89 -29.04
CA PRO A 44 -0.21 -6.04 -30.16
C PRO A 44 -1.68 -6.22 -29.76
N ALA A 45 -1.94 -6.85 -28.61
CA ALA A 45 -3.30 -7.04 -28.10
C ALA A 45 -4.05 -5.72 -27.79
N MET A 46 -3.30 -4.62 -27.64
CA MET A 46 -3.85 -3.30 -27.37
C MET A 46 -3.92 -2.41 -28.62
N ASP A 47 -3.50 -2.90 -29.80
CA ASP A 47 -3.41 -2.10 -31.05
C ASP A 47 -4.76 -1.49 -31.45
N GLU A 48 -5.87 -2.21 -31.23
CA GLU A 48 -7.23 -1.73 -31.54
C GLU A 48 -7.74 -0.67 -30.54
N TYR A 49 -7.20 -0.67 -29.33
CA TYR A 49 -7.75 0.11 -28.21
C TYR A 49 -6.90 1.33 -27.84
N ARG A 50 -5.60 1.31 -28.13
CA ARG A 50 -4.70 2.40 -27.72
C ARG A 50 -4.66 3.53 -28.75
N GLY A 51 -4.63 4.75 -28.26
CA GLY A 51 -4.25 5.93 -29.02
C GLY A 51 -2.81 6.35 -28.74
N ALA A 52 -2.53 7.64 -28.91
CA ALA A 52 -1.30 8.25 -28.44
C ALA A 52 -1.22 8.27 -26.90
N GLU A 53 -0.01 8.22 -26.35
CA GLU A 53 0.20 8.37 -24.91
C GLU A 53 -0.20 9.79 -24.47
N ILE A 54 -1.08 9.88 -23.46
CA ILE A 54 -1.59 11.16 -22.95
C ILE A 54 -0.67 11.72 -21.85
N GLN A 55 -0.29 10.87 -20.90
CA GLN A 55 0.59 11.21 -19.78
C GLN A 55 1.48 10.00 -19.42
N PRO A 56 2.75 10.20 -19.04
CA PRO A 56 3.46 11.48 -19.00
C PRO A 56 3.80 12.06 -20.39
N GLY A 57 3.59 11.29 -21.45
CA GLY A 57 3.89 11.67 -22.84
C GLY A 57 5.21 11.07 -23.30
N VAL A 58 5.31 10.84 -24.61
CA VAL A 58 6.44 10.10 -25.22
C VAL A 58 7.80 10.79 -25.07
N ASP A 59 7.84 12.08 -24.74
CA ASP A 59 9.09 12.84 -24.56
C ASP A 59 9.69 12.68 -23.15
N VAL A 60 8.95 12.09 -22.21
CA VAL A 60 9.40 11.84 -20.83
C VAL A 60 10.03 10.45 -20.76
N GLN A 61 11.37 10.37 -20.76
CA GLN A 61 12.10 9.10 -20.88
C GLN A 61 13.10 8.85 -19.75
N SER A 62 13.84 9.88 -19.34
CA SER A 62 14.86 9.74 -18.29
C SER A 62 14.22 9.53 -16.91
N ASP A 63 14.96 8.94 -15.98
CA ASP A 63 14.54 8.76 -14.60
C ASP A 63 14.16 10.09 -13.96
N GLU A 64 14.92 11.16 -14.23
CA GLU A 64 14.67 12.50 -13.68
C GLU A 64 13.37 13.11 -14.24
N GLN A 65 13.10 12.90 -15.53
CA GLN A 65 11.86 13.36 -16.16
C GLN A 65 10.64 12.61 -15.60
N ILE A 66 10.76 11.29 -15.42
CA ILE A 66 9.70 10.47 -14.83
C ILE A 66 9.47 10.88 -13.37
N ASP A 67 10.52 11.04 -12.57
CA ASP A 67 10.43 11.51 -11.19
C ASP A 67 9.75 12.88 -11.08
N ALA A 68 10.09 13.80 -11.99
CA ALA A 68 9.48 15.12 -12.01
C ALA A 68 7.97 15.04 -12.31
N PHE A 69 7.56 14.21 -13.27
CA PHE A 69 6.16 13.95 -13.56
C PHE A 69 5.44 13.31 -12.36
N VAL A 70 6.00 12.24 -11.80
CA VAL A 70 5.40 11.51 -10.66
C VAL A 70 5.23 12.45 -9.48
N ARG A 71 6.22 13.31 -9.17
CA ARG A 71 6.10 14.29 -8.09
C ARG A 71 4.94 15.27 -8.26
N GLN A 72 4.58 15.61 -9.50
CA GLN A 72 3.48 16.52 -9.81
C GLN A 72 2.11 15.81 -9.85
N ALA A 73 2.10 14.53 -10.25
CA ALA A 73 0.88 13.79 -10.56
C ALA A 73 0.49 12.73 -9.51
N VAL A 74 1.38 12.37 -8.58
CA VAL A 74 1.12 11.30 -7.62
C VAL A 74 -0.06 11.65 -6.71
N GLU A 75 -0.95 10.68 -6.55
CA GLU A 75 -2.12 10.77 -5.66
C GLU A 75 -2.13 9.58 -4.70
N SER A 76 -2.85 9.73 -3.60
CA SER A 76 -3.14 8.63 -2.68
C SER A 76 -4.13 7.65 -3.31
N ALA A 77 -3.90 6.35 -3.12
CA ALA A 77 -4.93 5.32 -3.35
C ALA A 77 -6.00 5.29 -2.22
N TYR A 78 -6.06 6.33 -1.37
CA TYR A 78 -7.00 6.46 -0.26
C TYR A 78 -6.87 5.37 0.82
N HIS A 79 -5.63 4.91 1.06
CA HIS A 79 -5.32 3.84 2.00
C HIS A 79 -4.36 4.24 3.14
N PRO A 80 -4.60 5.32 3.91
CA PRO A 80 -3.81 5.60 5.11
C PRO A 80 -4.02 4.51 6.18
N SER A 81 -2.92 4.04 6.78
CA SER A 81 -2.92 2.99 7.80
C SER A 81 -1.71 3.11 8.73
N CYS A 82 -1.56 2.17 9.66
CA CYS A 82 -0.34 1.96 10.47
C CYS A 82 0.01 3.02 11.54
N SER A 83 -0.82 4.05 11.74
CA SER A 83 -0.52 5.15 12.70
C SER A 83 -0.60 4.75 14.18
N CYS A 84 -1.26 3.63 14.51
CA CYS A 84 -1.32 3.04 15.85
C CYS A 84 -0.84 1.58 15.83
N LYS A 85 0.29 1.34 15.16
CA LYS A 85 0.92 0.03 14.92
C LYS A 85 0.71 -0.98 16.04
N MET A 86 0.16 -2.13 15.69
CA MET A 86 0.16 -3.34 16.50
C MET A 86 1.54 -3.99 16.52
N GLY A 87 2.00 -4.45 17.68
CA GLY A 87 3.25 -5.19 17.78
C GLY A 87 3.74 -5.39 19.21
N THR A 88 4.97 -5.89 19.32
CA THR A 88 5.66 -6.14 20.60
C THR A 88 6.93 -5.30 20.75
N ASP A 89 7.33 -4.56 19.70
CA ASP A 89 8.48 -3.67 19.72
C ASP A 89 8.20 -2.30 20.36
N ALA A 90 9.23 -1.47 20.46
CA ALA A 90 9.15 -0.16 21.09
C ALA A 90 8.25 0.84 20.36
N LEU A 91 7.99 0.63 19.06
CA LEU A 91 7.12 1.51 18.26
C LEU A 91 5.64 1.09 18.32
N ALA A 92 5.33 -0.06 18.90
CA ALA A 92 3.95 -0.55 18.97
C ALA A 92 3.10 0.31 19.93
N VAL A 93 1.92 0.70 19.47
CA VAL A 93 0.88 1.45 20.22
C VAL A 93 -0.13 0.49 20.84
N VAL A 94 -0.52 -0.55 20.10
CA VAL A 94 -1.35 -1.65 20.61
C VAL A 94 -0.58 -2.96 20.64
N ASP A 95 -0.94 -3.83 21.57
CA ASP A 95 -0.40 -5.19 21.64
C ASP A 95 -1.10 -6.15 20.64
N PRO A 96 -0.65 -7.41 20.50
CA PRO A 96 -1.29 -8.39 19.61
C PRO A 96 -2.76 -8.72 19.93
N GLU A 97 -3.26 -8.29 21.09
CA GLU A 97 -4.65 -8.40 21.47
C GLU A 97 -5.43 -7.10 21.19
N THR A 98 -4.86 -6.15 20.44
CA THR A 98 -5.42 -4.83 20.10
C THR A 98 -5.59 -3.87 21.30
N ARG A 99 -4.99 -4.18 22.45
CA ARG A 99 -5.07 -3.35 23.66
C ARG A 99 -4.06 -2.22 23.59
N VAL A 100 -4.49 -1.00 23.95
CA VAL A 100 -3.59 0.15 24.02
C VAL A 100 -2.58 -0.06 25.14
N ARG A 101 -1.29 0.05 24.82
CA ARG A 101 -0.22 -0.20 25.78
C ARG A 101 -0.21 0.91 26.83
N GLY A 102 -0.22 0.52 28.11
CA GLY A 102 -0.21 1.45 29.24
C GLY A 102 -1.58 2.00 29.64
N ILE A 103 -2.67 1.64 28.94
CA ILE A 103 -4.04 2.06 29.28
C ILE A 103 -4.93 0.82 29.41
N GLN A 104 -5.56 0.67 30.56
CA GLN A 104 -6.51 -0.42 30.78
C GLN A 104 -7.84 -0.15 30.09
N ASN A 105 -8.55 -1.21 29.68
CA ASN A 105 -9.90 -1.15 29.10
C ASN A 105 -10.04 -0.29 27.83
N LEU A 106 -8.95 -0.08 27.09
CA LEU A 106 -8.96 0.64 25.82
C LEU A 106 -8.33 -0.22 24.71
N ARG A 107 -8.98 -0.28 23.55
CA ARG A 107 -8.51 -0.96 22.34
C ARG A 107 -8.64 -0.05 21.13
N VAL A 108 -7.84 -0.29 20.10
CA VAL A 108 -7.99 0.32 18.77
C VAL A 108 -8.21 -0.79 17.76
N VAL A 109 -9.24 -0.67 16.92
CA VAL A 109 -9.65 -1.72 15.98
C VAL A 109 -10.04 -1.08 14.65
N ASP A 110 -9.03 -0.76 13.85
CA ASP A 110 -9.17 -0.20 12.49
C ASP A 110 -7.86 -0.44 11.69
N SER A 111 -7.71 0.14 10.50
CA SER A 111 -6.48 0.03 9.70
C SER A 111 -5.25 0.70 10.35
N SER A 112 -5.43 1.56 11.35
CA SER A 112 -4.30 2.23 12.02
C SER A 112 -3.40 1.24 12.75
N ILE A 113 -3.92 0.07 13.15
CA ILE A 113 -3.15 -0.92 13.90
C ILE A 113 -2.32 -1.84 13.01
N PHE A 114 -2.45 -1.77 11.68
CA PHE A 114 -1.63 -2.60 10.80
C PHE A 114 -0.14 -2.28 11.01
N PRO A 115 0.74 -3.28 11.18
CA PRO A 115 2.17 -3.03 11.34
C PRO A 115 2.83 -2.57 10.05
N THR A 116 2.32 -3.04 8.92
CA THR A 116 2.70 -2.66 7.56
C THR A 116 1.44 -2.60 6.71
N ILE A 117 1.46 -1.81 5.63
CA ILE A 117 0.32 -1.76 4.72
C ILE A 117 0.20 -3.11 3.99
N PRO A 118 -0.98 -3.77 4.00
CA PRO A 118 -1.17 -5.01 3.26
C PRO A 118 -1.14 -4.75 1.74
N ASN A 119 -0.77 -5.77 0.98
CA ASN A 119 -0.83 -5.70 -0.49
C ASN A 119 -2.29 -5.86 -0.95
N GLY A 120 -2.94 -4.74 -1.28
CA GLY A 120 -4.33 -4.67 -1.72
C GLY A 120 -5.12 -3.54 -1.04
N ASN A 121 -6.42 -3.48 -1.32
CA ASN A 121 -7.31 -2.47 -0.74
C ASN A 121 -7.59 -2.75 0.74
N LEU A 122 -7.61 -1.71 1.58
CA LEU A 122 -7.68 -1.87 3.03
C LEU A 122 -9.02 -2.35 3.59
N ASN A 123 -10.10 -2.24 2.83
CA ASN A 123 -11.45 -2.56 3.33
C ASN A 123 -11.55 -4.00 3.88
N ALA A 124 -11.16 -4.99 3.07
CA ALA A 124 -11.22 -6.39 3.48
C ALA A 124 -10.33 -6.73 4.69
N PRO A 125 -9.03 -6.35 4.73
CA PRO A 125 -8.20 -6.61 5.90
C PRO A 125 -8.68 -5.85 7.15
N THR A 126 -9.29 -4.66 7.02
CA THR A 126 -9.87 -3.94 8.16
C THR A 126 -11.07 -4.68 8.74
N ILE A 127 -11.97 -5.18 7.90
CA ILE A 127 -13.09 -6.02 8.34
C ILE A 127 -12.57 -7.28 9.04
N MET A 128 -11.58 -7.96 8.45
CA MET A 128 -10.98 -9.17 9.03
C MET A 128 -10.38 -8.90 10.41
N VAL A 129 -9.62 -7.81 10.57
CA VAL A 129 -9.06 -7.43 11.87
C VAL A 129 -10.16 -7.08 12.88
N ALA A 130 -11.25 -6.44 12.45
CA ALA A 130 -12.39 -6.16 13.32
C ALA A 130 -13.10 -7.45 13.80
N GLU A 131 -13.32 -8.42 12.91
CA GLU A 131 -13.89 -9.74 13.27
C GLU A 131 -12.98 -10.47 14.26
N ARG A 132 -11.67 -10.53 13.98
CA ARG A 132 -10.70 -11.14 14.90
C ARG A 132 -10.70 -10.45 16.26
N ALA A 133 -10.71 -9.12 16.29
CA ALA A 133 -10.74 -8.35 17.54
C ALA A 133 -12.04 -8.60 18.32
N ALA A 134 -13.18 -8.76 17.63
CA ALA A 134 -14.45 -9.08 18.28
C ALA A 134 -14.39 -10.43 19.01
N ASP A 135 -13.77 -11.46 18.41
CA ASP A 135 -13.54 -12.75 19.09
C ASP A 135 -12.65 -12.59 20.32
N LEU A 136 -11.53 -11.86 20.20
CA LEU A 136 -10.62 -11.59 21.32
C LEU A 136 -11.30 -10.84 22.46
N ILE A 137 -12.14 -9.85 22.15
CA ILE A 137 -12.91 -9.08 23.15
C ILE A 137 -13.93 -9.98 23.86
N ARG A 138 -14.51 -10.95 23.15
CA ARG A 138 -15.50 -11.90 23.69
C ARG A 138 -14.89 -13.13 24.34
N GLY A 139 -13.56 -13.26 24.36
CA GLY A 139 -12.86 -14.44 24.87
C GLY A 139 -13.12 -15.70 24.04
N ARG A 140 -13.35 -15.53 22.73
CA ARG A 140 -13.52 -16.62 21.77
C ARG A 140 -12.20 -16.94 21.10
N GLU A 141 -11.99 -18.21 20.79
CA GLU A 141 -10.85 -18.64 20.00
C GLU A 141 -11.04 -18.20 18.53
N PRO A 142 -10.10 -17.43 17.94
CA PRO A 142 -10.18 -17.07 16.53
C PRO A 142 -10.13 -18.30 15.62
N LEU A 143 -10.72 -18.18 14.42
CA LEU A 143 -10.63 -19.22 13.40
C LEU A 143 -9.17 -19.54 13.05
N GLN A 144 -8.94 -20.81 12.70
CA GLN A 144 -7.66 -21.27 12.17
C GLN A 144 -7.35 -20.56 10.83
N PRO A 145 -6.06 -20.31 10.52
CA PRO A 145 -5.65 -19.78 9.22
C PRO A 145 -6.19 -20.61 8.05
N SER A 146 -6.42 -19.96 6.92
CA SER A 146 -6.84 -20.65 5.69
C SER A 146 -5.62 -21.24 4.97
N ASP A 147 -5.72 -22.52 4.60
CA ASP A 147 -4.74 -23.22 3.75
C ASP A 147 -5.17 -23.21 2.26
N ALA A 148 -5.97 -22.23 1.84
CA ALA A 148 -6.41 -22.14 0.46
C ALA A 148 -5.20 -21.97 -0.49
N PRO A 149 -5.17 -22.70 -1.63
CA PRO A 149 -4.06 -22.58 -2.56
C PRO A 149 -4.02 -21.17 -3.16
N VAL A 150 -2.86 -20.52 -3.06
CA VAL A 150 -2.57 -19.24 -3.73
C VAL A 150 -1.51 -19.50 -4.79
N PHE A 151 -1.73 -18.97 -5.98
CA PHE A 151 -0.75 -19.08 -7.05
C PHE A 151 0.50 -18.25 -6.71
N MET A 152 1.68 -18.86 -6.83
CA MET A 152 2.97 -18.20 -6.75
C MET A 152 3.87 -18.79 -7.84
N ASP A 153 4.52 -17.93 -8.63
CA ASP A 153 5.44 -18.39 -9.67
C ASP A 153 6.69 -19.00 -9.02
N ASP A 154 7.11 -20.20 -9.44
CA ASP A 154 8.26 -20.91 -8.84
C ASP A 154 9.58 -20.14 -8.93
N GLN A 155 9.68 -19.17 -9.84
CA GLN A 155 10.87 -18.34 -10.06
C GLN A 155 10.62 -16.87 -9.75
N TRP A 156 9.62 -16.53 -8.93
CA TRP A 156 9.26 -15.13 -8.65
C TRP A 156 10.43 -14.28 -8.12
N GLN A 157 11.41 -14.86 -7.43
CA GLN A 157 12.61 -14.14 -6.98
C GLN A 157 13.58 -13.80 -8.12
N ALA A 158 13.58 -14.59 -9.20
CA ALA A 158 14.57 -14.52 -10.28
C ALA A 158 14.00 -14.00 -11.60
N ARG A 159 12.67 -14.04 -11.78
CA ARG A 159 11.99 -13.50 -12.97
C ARG A 159 10.72 -12.77 -12.58
N GLN A 160 10.44 -11.68 -13.30
CA GLN A 160 9.18 -10.96 -13.16
C GLN A 160 8.01 -11.67 -13.87
N ARG A 161 8.30 -12.42 -14.94
CA ARG A 161 7.29 -13.01 -15.84
C ARG A 161 7.83 -14.25 -16.56
N PRO A 162 6.95 -15.18 -16.98
CA PRO A 162 7.37 -16.44 -17.61
C PRO A 162 7.76 -16.33 -19.09
N GLY A 163 7.50 -15.21 -19.76
CA GLY A 163 7.77 -15.00 -21.18
C GLY A 163 8.24 -13.58 -21.50
N GLN A 164 8.60 -13.34 -22.76
CA GLN A 164 9.06 -12.02 -23.22
C GLN A 164 7.92 -11.22 -23.86
N ALA A 165 8.03 -9.89 -23.83
CA ALA A 165 7.14 -9.01 -24.56
C ALA A 165 7.24 -9.30 -26.07
N LYS A 166 6.10 -9.30 -26.78
CA LYS A 166 6.07 -9.51 -28.24
C LYS A 166 6.66 -8.31 -28.99
N ARG A 167 6.52 -7.12 -28.40
CA ARG A 167 7.11 -5.87 -28.87
C ARG A 167 8.00 -5.32 -27.77
N SER A 168 9.27 -5.10 -28.10
CA SER A 168 10.18 -4.33 -27.25
C SER A 168 9.76 -2.87 -27.24
N LEU A 169 9.88 -2.21 -26.09
CA LEU A 169 9.88 -0.75 -26.06
C LEU A 169 11.15 -0.26 -26.77
N ALA A 170 10.98 0.72 -27.66
CA ALA A 170 12.09 1.43 -28.29
C ALA A 170 12.68 2.46 -27.32
#